data_AF-A0A8B8BLI1-F1
#
_entry.id   AF-A0A8B8BLI1-F1
#
_cell.length_a   1.000
_cell.length_b   1.000
_cell.length_c   1.000
_cell.angle_alpha   90.00
_cell.angle_beta   90.00
_cell.angle_gamma   90.00
#
_symmetry.space_group_name_H-M   'P 1'
#
loop_
_entity.id
_entity.type
_entity.pdbx_description
1 polymer ?
#
loop_
_entity_poly.entity_id
_entity_poly.type
_entity_poly.pdbx_seq_one_letter_code
_entity_poly.pdbx_strand_id
1 'polypeptide(L)'
;MELECLYTPWATISSCTRTCGDGFKVQVRGFSLVPKGTPLAEDCDKDLSRNKTCNINACPTPREEALDQPLLLPPVVDTGPHTNVNPVDVVTGVVNAGTAALG
;
A
#
# COMPACT_ATOMS: atom_id res chain seq x y z
N MET A 1 15.80 26.18 48.21
CA MET A 1 16.65 25.26 47.42
C MET A 1 16.18 25.37 45.99
N GLU A 2 17.05 25.74 45.07
CA GLU A 2 16.72 25.76 43.64
C GLU A 2 16.90 24.34 43.09
N LEU A 3 15.99 23.92 42.21
CA LEU A 3 15.94 22.56 41.66
C LEU A 3 16.13 22.59 40.15
N GLU A 4 16.79 21.56 39.64
CA GLU A 4 16.98 21.26 38.22
C GLU A 4 16.37 19.88 37.91
N CYS A 5 16.21 19.58 36.63
CA CYS A 5 15.65 18.34 36.13
C CYS A 5 16.74 17.44 35.54
N LEU A 6 16.87 16.24 36.10
CA LEU A 6 17.68 15.19 35.49
C LEU A 6 16.76 14.28 34.66
N TYR A 7 16.85 14.40 33.34
CA TYR A 7 15.99 13.68 32.40
C TYR A 7 16.47 12.25 32.16
N THR A 8 15.53 11.31 32.02
CA THR A 8 15.85 9.95 31.57
C THR A 8 16.15 9.94 30.06
N PRO A 9 16.81 8.89 29.54
CA PRO A 9 16.81 8.62 28.11
C PRO A 9 15.39 8.53 27.54
N TRP A 10 15.26 8.84 26.26
CA TRP A 10 14.01 8.72 25.53
C TRP A 10 13.62 7.25 25.32
N ALA A 11 12.43 6.87 25.76
CA ALA A 11 11.81 5.57 25.52
C ALA A 11 10.83 5.67 24.34
N THR A 12 10.80 4.66 23.47
CA THR A 12 9.83 4.60 22.37
C THR A 12 8.55 3.92 22.85
N ILE A 13 7.39 4.55 22.62
CA ILE A 13 6.09 4.03 23.08
C ILE A 13 5.13 3.71 21.94
N SER A 14 5.48 4.05 20.69
CA SER A 14 4.68 3.69 19.51
C SER A 14 5.53 3.00 18.45
N SER A 15 4.87 2.20 17.62
CA SER A 15 5.42 1.77 16.33
C SER A 15 5.61 2.97 15.39
N CYS A 16 6.41 2.78 14.34
CA CYS A 16 6.51 3.74 13.26
C CYS A 16 5.19 3.81 12.48
N THR A 17 4.70 5.00 12.15
CA THR A 17 3.45 5.20 11.40
C THR A 17 3.50 4.64 9.98
N ARG A 18 4.70 4.47 9.42
CA ARG A 18 4.92 3.94 8.07
C ARG A 18 6.03 2.91 8.10
N THR A 19 5.97 1.92 7.22
CA THR A 19 7.06 0.94 7.02
C THR A 19 8.11 1.44 6.03
N CYS A 20 7.80 2.47 5.24
CA CYS A 20 8.68 3.16 4.29
C CYS A 20 8.21 4.60 4.06
N GLY A 21 9.10 5.45 3.56
CA GLY A 21 8.83 6.84 3.20
C GLY A 21 8.49 7.72 4.40
N ASP A 22 9.47 7.96 5.27
CA ASP A 22 9.44 8.93 6.38
C ASP A 22 8.21 8.82 7.29
N GLY A 23 8.16 7.75 8.08
CA GLY A 23 7.21 7.62 9.18
C GLY A 23 7.67 8.35 10.44
N PHE A 24 6.80 8.39 11.44
CA PHE A 24 7.08 8.94 12.77
C PHE A 24 6.77 7.92 13.86
N LYS A 25 7.51 7.98 14.97
CA LYS A 25 7.20 7.25 16.19
C LYS A 25 7.27 8.19 17.40
N VAL A 26 6.43 7.93 18.39
CA VAL A 26 6.36 8.70 19.62
C VAL A 26 7.41 8.19 20.60
N GLN A 27 8.17 9.12 21.18
CA GLN A 27 9.06 8.86 22.29
C GLN A 27 8.68 9.71 23.49
N VAL A 28 8.81 9.14 24.68
CA VAL A 28 8.61 9.84 25.96
C VAL A 28 9.85 9.72 26.83
N ARG A 29 10.00 10.62 27.79
CA ARG A 29 11.01 10.51 28.85
C ARG A 29 10.44 11.03 30.17
N GLY A 30 11.01 10.57 31.27
CA GLY A 30 10.75 11.12 32.59
C GLY A 30 11.87 12.06 33.03
N PHE A 31 11.72 12.58 34.25
CA PHE A 31 12.78 13.31 34.94
C PHE A 31 12.65 13.12 36.46
N SER A 32 13.72 13.42 37.17
CA SER A 32 13.74 13.57 38.63
C SER A 32 14.16 14.99 38.98
N LEU A 33 13.57 15.57 40.03
CA LEU A 33 14.01 16.84 40.60
C LEU A 33 15.27 16.62 41.43
N VAL A 34 16.32 17.39 41.15
CA VAL A 34 17.61 17.32 41.83
C VAL A 34 18.07 18.72 42.26
N PRO A 35 18.96 18.85 43.26
CA PRO A 35 19.51 20.14 43.63
C PRO A 35 20.25 20.80 42.46
N LYS A 36 20.15 22.13 42.35
CA LYS A 36 20.87 22.90 41.34
C LYS A 36 22.39 22.67 41.39
N GLY A 37 23.01 22.55 40.21
CA GLY A 37 24.42 22.22 40.04
C GLY A 37 24.71 20.73 40.03
N THR A 38 23.68 19.88 40.01
CA THR A 38 23.88 18.44 39.82
C THR A 38 24.40 18.18 38.40
N PRO A 39 25.48 17.40 38.21
CA PRO A 39 25.99 17.11 36.88
C PRO A 39 24.92 16.52 35.96
N LEU A 40 24.84 17.01 34.72
CA LEU A 40 23.86 16.62 33.69
C LEU A 40 22.40 17.03 33.98
N ALA A 41 22.13 17.72 35.08
CA ALA A 41 20.82 18.33 35.29
C ALA A 41 20.67 19.57 34.41
N GLU A 42 19.45 19.81 33.95
CA GLU A 42 19.09 20.94 33.09
C GLU A 42 17.87 21.66 33.67
N ASP A 43 17.52 22.82 33.10
CA ASP A 43 16.26 23.48 33.41
C ASP A 43 15.06 22.56 33.15
N CYS A 44 14.04 22.66 33.99
CA CYS A 44 12.84 21.83 33.95
C CYS A 44 11.84 22.22 32.84
N ASP A 45 12.30 22.89 31.78
CA ASP A 45 11.49 23.43 30.69
C ASP A 45 11.51 22.57 29.43
N LYS A 46 12.18 21.40 29.46
CA LYS A 46 12.31 20.54 28.29
C LYS A 46 11.13 19.59 28.12
N ASP A 47 10.83 19.28 26.85
CA ASP A 47 9.74 18.37 26.48
C ASP A 47 9.88 16.96 27.06
N LEU A 48 8.74 16.36 27.42
CA LEU A 48 8.63 14.97 27.90
C LEU A 48 8.09 14.02 26.83
N SER A 49 7.65 14.54 25.68
CA SER A 49 7.15 13.77 24.55
C SER A 49 7.69 14.38 23.25
N ARG A 50 8.03 13.53 22.28
CA ARG A 50 8.45 13.98 20.95
C ARG A 50 8.11 12.97 19.86
N ASN A 51 7.99 13.46 18.64
CA ASN A 51 7.99 12.63 17.44
C ASN A 51 9.42 12.46 16.91
N LYS A 52 9.80 11.22 16.60
CA LYS A 52 11.07 10.88 15.97
C LYS A 52 10.81 10.23 14.62
N THR A 53 11.45 10.73 13.56
CA THR A 53 11.37 10.13 12.23
C THR A 53 11.91 8.70 12.24
N CYS A 54 11.28 7.82 11.46
CA CYS A 54 11.64 6.42 11.29
C CYS A 54 11.28 5.93 9.89
N ASN A 55 11.91 4.82 9.46
CA ASN A 55 11.65 4.19 8.17
C ASN A 55 11.79 5.16 6.97
N ILE A 56 12.92 5.87 6.94
CA ILE A 56 13.26 6.92 5.96
C ILE A 56 13.58 6.40 4.55
N ASN A 57 13.65 5.08 4.39
CA ASN A 57 13.92 4.48 3.09
C ASN A 57 12.73 4.70 2.17
N ALA A 58 12.98 4.97 0.88
CA ALA A 58 11.94 5.09 -0.11
C ALA A 58 11.05 3.84 -0.16
N CYS A 59 9.76 4.04 -0.42
CA CYS A 59 8.84 2.94 -0.62
C CYS A 59 9.14 2.21 -1.95
N PRO A 60 8.93 0.89 -2.02
CA PRO A 60 9.00 0.17 -3.28
C PRO A 60 7.99 0.79 -4.25
N THR A 61 8.43 1.07 -5.48
CA THR A 61 7.51 1.41 -6.55
C THR A 61 6.62 0.20 -6.82
N PRO A 62 5.31 0.38 -7.08
CA PRO A 62 4.49 -0.70 -7.60
C PRO A 62 5.22 -1.35 -8.78
N ARG A 63 5.36 -2.68 -8.77
CA ARG A 63 5.95 -3.40 -9.89
C ARG A 63 5.00 -3.22 -11.07
N GLU A 64 5.49 -2.75 -12.22
CA GLU A 64 4.71 -2.64 -13.47
C GLU A 64 4.19 -4.00 -13.98
N GLU A 65 4.55 -5.11 -13.33
CA GLU A 65 4.07 -6.46 -13.62
C GLU A 65 2.55 -6.65 -13.37
N ALA A 66 1.87 -5.66 -12.80
CA ALA A 66 0.40 -5.62 -12.73
C ALA A 66 -0.27 -4.97 -13.97
N LEU A 67 0.50 -4.40 -14.90
CA LEU A 67 -0.05 -3.80 -16.13
C LEU A 67 0.01 -4.75 -17.34
N ASP A 68 0.73 -5.86 -17.24
CA ASP A 68 0.85 -6.90 -18.28
C ASP A 68 0.00 -8.15 -17.99
N GLN A 69 -0.83 -8.16 -16.94
CA GLN A 69 -1.91 -9.13 -16.89
C GLN A 69 -2.96 -8.68 -17.90
N PRO A 70 -3.18 -9.40 -19.02
CA PRO A 70 -4.34 -9.12 -19.83
C PRO A 70 -5.54 -9.22 -18.90
N LEU A 71 -6.30 -8.13 -18.77
CA LEU A 71 -7.64 -8.17 -18.23
C LEU A 71 -8.32 -9.31 -18.99
N LEU A 72 -8.50 -10.47 -18.37
CA LEU A 72 -9.41 -11.47 -18.86
C LEU A 72 -10.78 -10.81 -18.73
N LEU A 73 -11.13 -10.01 -19.74
CA LEU A 73 -12.50 -9.60 -19.96
C LEU A 73 -13.30 -10.91 -19.91
N PRO A 74 -14.41 -10.97 -19.16
CA PRO A 74 -15.28 -12.12 -19.25
C PRO A 74 -15.59 -12.35 -20.74
N PRO A 75 -15.66 -13.62 -21.20
CA PRO A 75 -16.00 -13.89 -22.59
C PRO A 75 -17.28 -13.11 -22.89
N VAL A 76 -17.20 -12.20 -23.87
CA VAL A 76 -18.37 -11.45 -24.32
C VAL A 76 -19.33 -12.51 -24.86
N VAL A 77 -20.40 -12.78 -24.12
CA VAL A 77 -21.52 -13.55 -24.64
C VAL A 77 -22.09 -12.71 -25.78
N ASP A 78 -21.85 -13.16 -27.00
CA ASP A 78 -22.55 -12.65 -28.17
C ASP A 78 -24.04 -12.95 -27.99
N THR A 79 -24.77 -11.98 -27.44
CA THR A 79 -26.24 -11.94 -27.46
C THR A 79 -26.73 -11.23 -28.72
N GLY A 80 -25.96 -11.30 -29.81
CA GLY A 80 -26.42 -10.97 -31.14
C GLY A 80 -27.52 -11.94 -31.59
N PRO A 81 -28.55 -11.46 -32.31
CA PRO A 81 -29.61 -12.30 -32.83
C PRO A 81 -29.11 -12.98 -34.11
N HIS A 82 -28.40 -14.10 -33.99
CA HIS A 82 -28.08 -14.93 -35.16
C HIS A 82 -29.30 -15.77 -35.54
N THR A 83 -30.21 -15.17 -36.31
CA THR A 83 -31.13 -15.93 -37.16
C THR A 83 -30.37 -16.41 -38.39
N ASN A 84 -29.94 -17.68 -38.40
CA ASN A 84 -30.11 -18.67 -39.50
C ASN A 84 -29.08 -19.82 -39.30
N VAL A 85 -29.52 -20.91 -38.67
CA VAL A 85 -28.76 -22.16 -38.61
C VAL A 85 -29.16 -22.98 -39.85
N ASN A 86 -28.32 -22.98 -40.89
CA ASN A 86 -28.36 -24.08 -41.85
C ASN A 86 -27.47 -25.21 -41.31
N PRO A 87 -27.95 -26.46 -41.24
CA PRO A 87 -27.14 -27.57 -40.72
C PRO A 87 -26.01 -27.87 -41.69
N VAL A 88 -24.76 -27.76 -41.23
CA VAL A 88 -23.59 -28.28 -41.95
C VAL A 88 -23.36 -29.71 -41.46
N ASP A 89 -23.65 -30.70 -42.29
CA ASP A 89 -23.32 -32.11 -42.03
C ASP A 89 -21.79 -32.31 -42.10
N VAL A 90 -21.16 -32.55 -40.94
CA VAL A 90 -19.68 -32.60 -40.77
C VAL A 90 -19.05 -33.91 -41.26
N VAL A 91 -19.79 -34.78 -41.96
CA VAL A 91 -19.30 -36.14 -42.29
C VAL A 91 -18.62 -36.24 -43.66
N THR A 92 -18.91 -35.37 -44.63
CA THR A 92 -18.39 -35.56 -46.01
C THR A 92 -17.47 -34.47 -46.52
N GLY A 93 -17.22 -33.39 -45.78
CA GLY A 93 -16.20 -32.39 -46.16
C GLY A 93 -16.38 -31.82 -47.57
N VAL A 94 -17.62 -31.67 -48.05
CA VAL A 94 -17.91 -31.00 -49.32
C VAL A 94 -18.94 -29.91 -49.07
N VAL A 95 -18.57 -28.67 -49.39
CA VAL A 95 -19.51 -27.54 -49.40
C VAL A 95 -20.45 -27.75 -50.59
N ASN A 96 -21.72 -28.07 -50.34
CA ASN A 96 -22.72 -27.96 -51.39
C ASN A 96 -22.99 -26.48 -51.63
N ALA A 97 -22.52 -25.96 -52.75
CA ALA A 97 -22.89 -24.63 -53.24
C ALA A 97 -24.37 -24.66 -53.65
N GLY A 98 -25.25 -24.42 -52.67
CA GLY A 98 -26.65 -24.16 -52.93
C GLY A 98 -26.80 -22.74 -53.47
N THR A 99 -27.07 -22.60 -54.77
CA THR A 99 -27.77 -21.42 -55.29
C THR A 99 -29.15 -21.86 -55.73
N ALA A 100 -30.15 -21.38 -55.00
CA ALA A 100 -31.55 -21.49 -55.35
C ALA A 100 -31.95 -20.28 -56.23
N ALA A 101 -32.25 -20.60 -57.48
CA ALA A 101 -33.38 -20.15 -58.30
C ALA A 101 -33.62 -18.65 -58.68
N LEU A 102 -34.15 -18.53 -59.91
CA LEU A 102 -35.13 -17.57 -60.46
C LEU A 102 -34.61 -16.53 -61.47
N GLY A 103 -35.13 -16.65 -62.70
CA GLY A 103 -34.95 -15.74 -63.84
C GLY A 103 -35.13 -16.46 -65.16
#